data_AF-A0AAN9H8J6-F1
#
_entry.id   AF-A0AAN9H8J6-F1
#
_cell.length_a   1.000
_cell.length_b   1.000
_cell.length_c   1.000
_cell.angle_alpha   90.00
_cell.angle_beta   90.00
_cell.angle_gamma   90.00
#
_symmetry.space_group_name_H-M   'P 1'
#
loop_
_entity.id
_entity.type
_entity.pdbx_description
1 polymer ?
#
loop_
_entity_poly.entity_id
_entity_poly.type
_entity_poly.pdbx_seq_one_letter_code
_entity_poly.pdbx_strand_id
1 'polypeptide(L)'
;MAKTIKEHLQDTFEDLVEDKLKGFKIKLRDRMEEPRVRQATIDKIKDHLDLADVMVNTFTPKEAVRITLEILKAIKENNLAEELRKNTGYTPVVPQPGPRAPPDGEHFIDRNFTELIKRAHNVDSILDELYQKKVISDEDYSTIRAEKIPQTKMRELITGPIRSAGTKGKDHLYEALKKSNVLLIEELEAQR
;
A
#
# COMPACT_ATOMS: atom_id res chain seq x y z
N MET A 1 -17.53 -9.42 -22.64
CA MET A 1 -16.19 -9.43 -23.26
C MET A 1 -15.28 -8.65 -22.34
N ALA A 2 -14.11 -9.20 -21.96
CA ALA A 2 -13.18 -8.47 -21.10
C ALA A 2 -12.57 -7.33 -21.91
N LYS A 3 -12.83 -6.08 -21.51
CA LYS A 3 -12.23 -4.90 -22.15
C LYS A 3 -10.71 -4.95 -21.94
N THR A 4 -9.96 -4.73 -23.00
CA THR A 4 -8.50 -4.75 -22.99
C THR A 4 -7.97 -3.43 -22.40
N ILE A 5 -6.74 -3.41 -21.88
CA ILE A 5 -6.11 -2.16 -21.39
C ILE A 5 -6.15 -1.04 -22.44
N LYS A 6 -5.95 -1.40 -23.72
CA LYS A 6 -6.08 -0.47 -24.85
C LYS A 6 -7.48 0.17 -24.90
N GLU A 7 -8.53 -0.60 -24.70
CA GLU A 7 -9.92 -0.09 -24.70
C GLU A 7 -10.15 0.85 -23.52
N HIS A 8 -9.67 0.50 -22.32
CA HIS A 8 -9.79 1.39 -21.16
C HIS A 8 -9.04 2.71 -21.34
N LEU A 9 -7.85 2.67 -21.95
CA LEU A 9 -7.10 3.87 -22.31
C LEU A 9 -7.84 4.70 -23.35
N GLN A 10 -8.36 4.06 -24.40
CA GLN A 10 -9.12 4.75 -25.44
C GLN A 10 -10.36 5.44 -24.90
N ASP A 11 -11.15 4.77 -24.07
CA ASP A 11 -12.34 5.30 -23.39
C ASP A 11 -11.98 6.55 -22.55
N THR A 12 -10.86 6.46 -21.80
CA THR A 12 -10.33 7.58 -21.01
C THR A 12 -9.86 8.76 -21.87
N PHE A 13 -9.23 8.47 -23.02
CA PHE A 13 -8.81 9.50 -23.93
C PHE A 13 -10.00 10.12 -24.67
N GLU A 14 -11.04 9.36 -25.01
CA GLU A 14 -12.24 9.88 -25.67
C GLU A 14 -13.01 10.86 -24.78
N ASP A 15 -12.99 10.64 -23.46
CA ASP A 15 -13.57 11.57 -22.48
C ASP A 15 -12.68 12.80 -22.21
N LEU A 16 -11.40 12.78 -22.65
CA LEU A 16 -10.51 13.93 -22.57
C LEU A 16 -10.86 14.97 -23.64
N VAL A 17 -11.23 16.17 -23.18
CA VAL A 17 -11.39 17.34 -24.07
C VAL A 17 -10.08 17.70 -24.80
N GLU A 18 -10.19 18.28 -26.00
CA GLU A 18 -9.04 18.59 -26.88
C GLU A 18 -7.92 19.39 -26.20
N ASP A 19 -8.29 20.32 -25.31
CA ASP A 19 -7.35 21.15 -24.55
C ASP A 19 -6.48 20.30 -23.60
N LYS A 20 -7.11 19.34 -22.92
CA LYS A 20 -6.45 18.40 -22.00
C LYS A 20 -5.62 17.39 -22.77
N LEU A 21 -6.10 16.94 -23.93
CA LEU A 21 -5.33 16.07 -24.83
C LEU A 21 -4.05 16.77 -25.31
N LYS A 22 -4.11 18.07 -25.61
CA LYS A 22 -2.92 18.88 -25.92
C LYS A 22 -1.95 18.90 -24.75
N GLY A 23 -2.44 19.17 -23.54
CA GLY A 23 -1.64 19.12 -22.31
C GLY A 23 -1.00 17.74 -22.07
N PHE A 24 -1.75 16.67 -22.35
CA PHE A 24 -1.28 15.29 -22.26
C PHE A 24 -0.12 15.02 -23.22
N LYS A 25 -0.27 15.38 -24.50
CA LYS A 25 0.80 15.22 -25.52
C LYS A 25 2.07 15.98 -25.12
N ILE A 26 1.94 17.20 -24.59
CA ILE A 26 3.08 18.00 -24.12
C ILE A 26 3.77 17.29 -22.95
N LYS A 27 3.01 16.83 -21.95
CA LYS A 27 3.57 16.12 -20.79
C LYS A 27 4.20 14.78 -21.15
N LEU A 28 3.63 14.07 -22.12
CA LEU A 28 4.20 12.84 -22.65
C LEU A 28 5.54 13.11 -23.36
N ARG A 29 5.68 14.24 -24.08
CA ARG A 29 6.95 14.66 -24.71
C ARG A 29 8.03 15.08 -23.69
N ASP A 30 7.58 15.71 -22.61
CA ASP A 30 8.41 16.36 -21.59
C ASP A 30 9.00 15.35 -20.60
N ARG A 31 8.44 14.14 -20.58
CA ARG A 31 8.90 13.05 -19.72
C ARG A 31 10.33 12.64 -20.09
N MET A 32 11.25 12.76 -19.13
CA MET A 32 12.66 12.33 -19.24
C MET A 32 12.90 10.90 -18.74
N GLU A 33 11.84 10.16 -18.44
CA GLU A 33 11.89 8.80 -17.88
C GLU A 33 11.87 7.78 -19.03
N GLU A 34 12.79 6.80 -19.02
CA GLU A 34 12.80 5.69 -19.98
C GLU A 34 11.70 4.68 -19.61
N PRO A 35 10.85 4.23 -20.56
CA PRO A 35 10.90 4.45 -22.01
C PRO A 35 10.40 5.83 -22.45
N ARG A 36 11.08 6.46 -23.42
CA ARG A 36 10.66 7.78 -23.95
C ARG A 36 9.96 7.66 -25.30
N VAL A 37 8.78 8.27 -25.44
CA VAL A 37 8.09 8.38 -26.73
C VAL A 37 8.85 9.35 -27.64
N ARG A 38 9.21 8.91 -28.85
CA ARG A 38 9.86 9.77 -29.84
C ARG A 38 8.90 10.88 -30.28
N GLN A 39 9.42 12.09 -30.51
CA GLN A 39 8.63 13.22 -30.99
C GLN A 39 7.89 12.91 -32.30
N ALA A 40 8.54 12.17 -33.21
CA ALA A 40 7.92 11.72 -34.45
C ALA A 40 6.68 10.83 -34.24
N THR A 41 6.59 10.14 -33.11
CA THR A 41 5.40 9.36 -32.74
C THR A 41 4.33 10.27 -32.17
N ILE A 42 4.68 11.22 -31.29
CA ILE A 42 3.72 12.20 -30.73
C ILE A 42 3.06 13.05 -31.82
N ASP A 43 3.83 13.46 -32.83
CA ASP A 43 3.34 14.27 -33.96
C ASP A 43 2.36 13.50 -34.86
N LYS A 44 2.51 12.16 -34.94
CA LYS A 44 1.60 11.29 -35.68
C LYS A 44 0.25 11.09 -34.97
N ILE A 45 0.17 11.35 -33.67
CA ILE A 45 -1.06 11.22 -32.88
C ILE A 45 -2.03 12.31 -33.29
N LYS A 46 -3.00 11.95 -34.13
CA LYS A 46 -4.11 12.83 -34.50
C LYS A 46 -5.26 12.71 -33.52
N ASP A 47 -5.62 11.48 -33.15
CA ASP A 47 -6.84 11.18 -32.41
C ASP A 47 -6.57 10.36 -31.13
N HIS A 48 -7.62 10.21 -30.31
CA HIS A 48 -7.63 9.45 -29.06
C HIS A 48 -7.25 7.97 -29.27
N LEU A 49 -7.67 7.38 -30.41
CA LEU A 49 -7.31 6.02 -30.80
C LEU A 49 -5.80 5.85 -31.03
N ASP A 50 -5.20 6.80 -31.74
CA ASP A 50 -3.77 6.75 -32.05
C ASP A 50 -2.95 6.93 -30.77
N LEU A 51 -3.42 7.78 -29.85
CA LEU A 51 -2.82 7.94 -28.54
C LEU A 51 -2.83 6.62 -27.74
N ALA A 52 -3.98 5.93 -27.69
CA ALA A 52 -4.08 4.64 -27.01
C ALA A 52 -3.16 3.58 -27.63
N ASP A 53 -3.09 3.53 -28.97
CA ASP A 53 -2.22 2.59 -29.69
C ASP A 53 -0.74 2.86 -29.40
N VAL A 54 -0.32 4.13 -29.50
CA VAL A 54 1.03 4.56 -29.15
C VAL A 54 1.38 4.19 -27.72
N MET A 55 0.45 4.34 -26.77
CA MET A 55 0.69 4.00 -25.37
C MET A 55 0.93 2.50 -25.18
N VAL A 56 0.15 1.61 -25.80
CA VAL A 56 0.34 0.16 -25.66
C VAL A 56 1.42 -0.43 -26.57
N ASN A 57 1.80 0.28 -27.65
CA ASN A 57 2.87 -0.12 -28.56
C ASN A 57 4.24 0.31 -28.03
N THR A 58 4.32 1.51 -27.46
CA THR A 58 5.57 2.07 -26.90
C THR A 58 5.83 1.56 -25.49
N PHE A 59 4.78 1.34 -24.70
CA PHE A 59 4.87 0.89 -23.32
C PHE A 59 4.17 -0.45 -23.11
N THR A 60 4.62 -1.22 -22.12
CA THR A 60 3.85 -2.39 -21.70
C THR A 60 2.48 -1.97 -21.20
N PRO A 61 1.43 -2.80 -21.30
CA PRO A 61 0.07 -2.42 -20.89
C PRO A 61 -0.01 -1.89 -19.46
N LYS A 62 0.82 -2.40 -18.54
CA LYS A 62 0.89 -1.90 -17.16
C LYS A 62 1.52 -0.51 -17.08
N GLU A 63 2.61 -0.29 -17.81
CA GLU A 63 3.32 1.00 -17.88
C GLU A 63 2.50 2.06 -18.61
N ALA A 64 1.79 1.68 -19.67
CA ALA A 64 0.88 2.53 -20.42
C ALA A 64 -0.18 3.13 -19.49
N VAL A 65 -0.77 2.31 -18.61
CA VAL A 65 -1.74 2.78 -17.61
C VAL A 65 -1.08 3.69 -16.59
N ARG A 66 0.08 3.28 -16.03
CA ARG A 66 0.84 4.10 -15.07
C ARG A 66 1.11 5.50 -15.61
N ILE A 67 1.66 5.57 -16.81
CA ILE A 67 2.08 6.81 -17.44
C ILE A 67 0.88 7.69 -17.71
N THR A 68 -0.20 7.10 -18.22
CA THR A 68 -1.47 7.80 -18.46
C THR A 68 -2.00 8.41 -17.17
N LEU A 69 -2.02 7.65 -16.07
CA LEU A 69 -2.47 8.15 -14.77
C LEU A 69 -1.63 9.30 -14.24
N GLU A 70 -0.31 9.24 -14.39
CA GLU A 70 0.57 10.32 -13.93
C GLU A 70 0.39 11.59 -14.75
N ILE A 71 0.22 11.47 -16.07
CA ILE A 71 -0.02 12.62 -16.93
C ILE A 71 -1.42 13.20 -16.66
N LEU A 72 -2.45 12.35 -16.52
CA LEU A 72 -3.81 12.77 -16.14
C LEU A 72 -3.80 13.58 -14.85
N LYS A 73 -3.08 13.12 -13.82
CA LYS A 73 -2.88 13.88 -12.57
C LYS A 73 -2.14 15.19 -12.79
N ALA A 74 -1.12 15.21 -13.65
CA ALA A 74 -0.38 16.44 -13.98
C ALA A 74 -1.25 17.50 -14.69
N ILE A 75 -2.20 17.08 -15.53
CA ILE A 75 -3.16 17.97 -16.20
C ILE A 75 -4.44 18.23 -15.36
N LYS A 76 -4.44 17.80 -14.09
CA LYS A 76 -5.54 17.90 -13.11
C LYS A 76 -6.81 17.10 -13.44
N GLU A 77 -6.73 16.14 -14.35
CA GLU A 77 -7.81 15.20 -14.69
C GLU A 77 -7.83 14.01 -13.73
N ASN A 78 -8.06 14.30 -12.45
CA ASN A 78 -8.08 13.28 -11.40
C ASN A 78 -9.28 12.33 -11.52
N ASN A 79 -10.40 12.80 -12.06
CA ASN A 79 -11.61 12.00 -12.23
C ASN A 79 -11.37 10.85 -13.22
N LEU A 80 -10.89 11.19 -14.43
CA LEU A 80 -10.49 10.22 -15.44
C LEU A 80 -9.35 9.31 -15.00
N ALA A 81 -8.39 9.85 -14.22
CA ALA A 81 -7.34 9.01 -13.64
C ALA A 81 -7.92 7.95 -12.68
N GLU A 82 -8.87 8.32 -11.82
CA GLU A 82 -9.50 7.39 -10.91
C GLU A 82 -10.36 6.34 -11.63
N GLU A 83 -11.04 6.74 -12.71
CA GLU A 83 -11.86 5.84 -13.51
C GLU A 83 -11.01 4.83 -14.29
N LEU A 84 -9.98 5.28 -14.99
CA LEU A 84 -9.01 4.42 -15.67
C LEU A 84 -8.38 3.42 -14.70
N ARG A 85 -8.02 3.89 -13.50
CA ARG A 85 -7.46 3.07 -12.41
C ARG A 85 -8.42 1.97 -11.96
N LYS A 86 -9.70 2.31 -11.72
CA LYS A 86 -10.73 1.33 -11.33
C LYS A 86 -10.95 0.28 -12.41
N ASN A 87 -11.03 0.73 -13.66
CA ASN A 87 -11.30 -0.12 -14.82
C ASN A 87 -10.14 -1.07 -15.15
N THR A 88 -8.90 -0.59 -15.05
CA THR A 88 -7.70 -1.39 -15.33
C THR A 88 -7.23 -2.23 -14.15
N GLY A 89 -7.85 -2.06 -12.97
CA GLY A 89 -7.37 -2.63 -11.71
C GLY A 89 -5.97 -2.15 -11.31
N TYR A 90 -5.45 -1.11 -11.98
CA TYR A 90 -4.11 -0.62 -11.74
C TYR A 90 -4.08 0.15 -10.42
N THR A 91 -3.47 -0.40 -9.38
CA THR A 91 -3.19 0.34 -8.14
C THR A 91 -1.84 1.04 -8.28
N PRO A 92 -1.79 2.38 -8.46
CA PRO A 92 -0.52 3.07 -8.32
C PRO A 92 -0.03 2.85 -6.89
N VAL A 93 1.16 2.26 -6.77
CA VAL A 93 2.01 2.42 -5.60
C VAL A 93 2.36 3.91 -5.49
N VAL A 94 1.42 4.70 -4.98
CA VAL A 94 1.70 6.02 -4.46
C VAL A 94 2.87 5.87 -3.47
N PRO A 95 3.94 6.68 -3.54
CA PRO A 95 4.78 6.90 -2.39
C PRO A 95 3.94 7.67 -1.37
N GLN A 96 3.08 6.92 -0.68
CA GLN A 96 2.71 7.20 0.69
C GLN A 96 4.02 7.17 1.49
N PRO A 97 4.16 7.92 2.60
CA PRO A 97 5.25 7.68 3.52
C PRO A 97 5.23 6.20 3.96
N GLY A 98 6.06 5.39 3.30
CA GLY A 98 6.29 3.96 3.51
C GLY A 98 5.39 2.98 2.72
N PRO A 99 5.93 2.17 1.78
CA PRO A 99 5.28 0.94 1.35
C PRO A 99 5.52 -0.13 2.43
N ARG A 100 4.58 -0.31 3.35
CA ARG A 100 4.42 -1.63 3.97
C ARG A 100 3.75 -2.52 2.92
N ALA A 101 4.45 -3.59 2.56
CA ALA A 101 3.97 -4.67 1.72
C ALA A 101 2.52 -5.05 2.08
N PRO A 102 1.73 -5.58 1.11
CA PRO A 102 0.48 -6.25 1.48
C PRO A 102 0.80 -7.27 2.57
N PRO A 103 0.06 -7.32 3.70
CA PRO A 103 0.15 -8.45 4.59
C PRO A 103 -0.50 -9.63 3.85
N ASP A 104 0.28 -10.23 2.96
CA ASP A 104 0.09 -11.63 2.62
C ASP A 104 0.31 -12.39 3.93
N GLY A 105 -0.80 -12.72 4.59
CA GLY A 105 -0.86 -13.26 5.94
C GLY A 105 -1.13 -12.21 7.02
N GLU A 106 -2.42 -11.97 7.34
CA GLU A 106 -2.80 -11.51 8.67
C GLU A 106 -2.10 -12.38 9.72
N HIS A 107 -1.06 -11.83 10.36
CA HIS A 107 -0.38 -12.52 11.45
C HIS A 107 -1.38 -12.68 12.59
N PHE A 108 -1.32 -13.81 13.31
CA PHE A 108 -2.21 -14.13 14.43
C PHE A 108 -2.43 -12.95 15.41
N ILE A 109 -1.38 -12.16 15.65
CA ILE A 109 -1.41 -10.97 16.51
C ILE A 109 -2.29 -9.84 15.94
N ASP A 110 -2.26 -9.60 14.62
CA ASP A 110 -3.02 -8.54 13.96
C ASP A 110 -4.52 -8.87 13.99
N ARG A 111 -4.86 -10.12 13.69
CA ARG A 111 -6.24 -10.62 13.71
C ARG A 111 -6.82 -10.68 15.12
N ASN A 112 -6.03 -11.12 16.09
CA ASN A 112 -6.44 -11.21 17.49
C ASN A 112 -6.11 -9.95 18.31
N PHE A 113 -5.75 -8.84 17.66
CA PHE A 113 -5.33 -7.60 18.32
C PHE A 113 -6.33 -7.13 19.41
N THR A 114 -7.62 -7.13 19.10
CA THR A 114 -8.68 -6.68 20.01
C THR A 114 -8.85 -7.63 21.21
N GLU A 115 -8.78 -8.93 20.97
CA GLU A 115 -8.87 -9.96 22.02
C GLU A 115 -7.65 -9.91 22.94
N LEU A 116 -6.45 -9.76 22.37
CA LEU A 116 -5.21 -9.58 23.11
C LEU A 116 -5.27 -8.35 23.99
N ILE A 117 -5.74 -7.20 23.49
CA ILE A 117 -5.87 -5.99 24.31
C ILE A 117 -6.90 -6.16 25.43
N LYS A 118 -8.01 -6.86 25.18
CA LYS A 118 -9.07 -7.04 26.18
C LYS A 118 -8.71 -8.03 27.26
N ARG A 119 -8.06 -9.14 26.90
CA ARG A 119 -7.85 -10.31 27.76
C ARG A 119 -6.40 -10.49 28.21
N ALA A 120 -5.42 -9.82 27.60
CA ALA A 120 -4.05 -9.83 28.13
C ALA A 120 -3.93 -8.83 29.27
N HIS A 121 -4.12 -9.31 30.50
CA HIS A 121 -3.94 -8.50 31.71
C HIS A 121 -2.46 -8.37 32.12
N ASN A 122 -1.57 -9.21 31.59
CA ASN A 122 -0.16 -9.32 31.98
C ASN A 122 0.79 -8.64 30.97
N VAL A 123 0.51 -7.40 30.59
CA VAL A 123 1.29 -6.67 29.57
C VAL A 123 2.72 -6.41 30.02
N ASP A 124 2.93 -6.12 31.30
CA ASP A 124 4.26 -5.86 31.86
C ASP A 124 5.20 -7.08 31.75
N SER A 125 4.67 -8.31 31.93
CA SER A 125 5.45 -9.55 31.74
C SER A 125 5.84 -9.78 30.28
N ILE A 126 4.91 -9.51 29.36
CA ILE A 126 5.15 -9.62 27.91
C ILE A 126 6.15 -8.55 27.46
N LEU A 127 6.02 -7.34 27.99
CA LEU A 127 6.91 -6.21 27.71
C LEU A 127 8.36 -6.52 28.15
N ASP A 128 8.56 -7.09 29.33
CA ASP A 128 9.89 -7.49 29.83
C ASP A 128 10.53 -8.55 28.94
N GLU A 129 9.78 -9.57 28.52
CA GLU A 129 10.30 -10.62 27.64
C GLU A 129 10.70 -10.07 26.26
N LEU A 130 9.93 -9.11 25.73
CA LEU A 130 10.25 -8.43 24.48
C LEU A 130 11.47 -7.51 24.59
N TYR A 131 11.66 -6.87 25.75
CA TYR A 131 12.85 -6.09 26.05
C TYR A 131 14.09 -6.99 26.15
N GLN A 132 13.99 -8.13 26.84
CA GLN A 132 15.08 -9.11 26.94
C GLN A 132 15.49 -9.65 25.57
N LYS A 133 14.52 -9.94 24.70
CA LYS A 133 14.80 -10.39 23.33
C LYS A 133 15.25 -9.25 22.38
N LYS A 134 15.42 -8.01 22.87
CA LYS A 134 15.79 -6.81 22.09
C LYS A 134 14.88 -6.53 20.89
N VAL A 135 13.59 -6.84 21.05
CA VAL A 135 12.57 -6.59 20.01
C VAL A 135 12.10 -5.15 20.06
N ILE A 136 12.11 -4.56 21.25
CA ILE A 136 11.68 -3.19 21.52
C ILE A 136 12.87 -2.37 22.02
N SER A 137 12.90 -1.08 21.70
CA SER A 137 13.96 -0.17 22.16
C SER A 137 13.72 0.25 23.61
N ASP A 138 14.76 0.76 24.27
CA ASP A 138 14.66 1.32 25.62
C ASP A 138 13.66 2.48 25.69
N GLU A 139 13.62 3.31 24.64
CA GLU A 139 12.67 4.42 24.50
C GLU A 139 11.21 3.93 24.43
N ASP A 140 10.96 2.89 23.63
CA ASP A 140 9.62 2.28 23.51
C ASP A 140 9.22 1.59 24.82
N TYR A 141 10.14 0.84 25.43
CA TYR A 141 9.91 0.17 26.71
C TYR A 141 9.53 1.17 27.80
N SER A 142 10.28 2.26 27.93
CA SER A 142 10.01 3.31 28.92
C SER A 142 8.66 3.98 28.69
N THR A 143 8.35 4.31 27.42
CA THR A 143 7.07 4.94 27.03
C THR A 143 5.88 4.04 27.36
N ILE A 144 5.97 2.76 27.02
CA ILE A 144 4.89 1.79 27.25
C ILE A 144 4.79 1.43 28.74
N ARG A 145 5.89 1.40 29.48
CA ARG A 145 5.87 1.17 30.92
C ARG A 145 5.26 2.36 31.68
N ALA A 146 5.44 3.58 31.19
CA ALA A 146 4.89 4.80 31.79
C ALA A 146 3.37 4.93 31.61
N GLU A 147 2.78 4.21 30.67
CA GLU A 147 1.33 4.20 30.45
C GLU A 147 0.57 3.58 31.64
N LYS A 148 -0.55 4.19 32.04
CA LYS A 148 -1.29 3.77 33.24
C LYS A 148 -2.27 2.62 32.98
N ILE A 149 -2.69 2.45 31.73
CA ILE A 149 -3.78 1.54 31.36
C ILE A 149 -3.18 0.32 30.66
N PRO A 150 -3.28 -0.89 31.21
CA PRO A 150 -2.69 -2.09 30.60
C PRO A 150 -3.19 -2.33 29.18
N GLN A 151 -4.47 -2.04 28.90
CA GLN A 151 -5.02 -2.13 27.54
C GLN A 151 -4.34 -1.18 26.56
N THR A 152 -4.10 0.07 26.97
CA THR A 152 -3.39 1.05 26.15
C THR A 152 -1.92 0.68 25.98
N LYS A 153 -1.27 0.15 27.05
CA LYS A 153 0.09 -0.41 26.94
C LYS A 153 0.17 -1.48 25.86
N MET A 154 -0.76 -2.43 25.86
CA MET A 154 -0.77 -3.55 24.90
C MET A 154 -0.98 -3.03 23.48
N ARG A 155 -1.89 -2.07 23.31
CA ARG A 155 -2.11 -1.40 22.03
C ARG A 155 -0.84 -0.69 21.54
N GLU A 156 -0.26 0.18 22.34
CA GLU A 156 0.94 0.96 21.95
C GLU A 156 2.13 0.04 21.64
N LEU A 157 2.31 -1.02 22.43
CA LEU A 157 3.31 -2.07 22.19
C LEU A 157 3.11 -2.73 20.82
N ILE A 158 1.89 -3.15 20.51
CA ILE A 158 1.61 -3.85 19.26
C ILE A 158 1.67 -2.89 18.06
N THR A 159 1.19 -1.64 18.20
CA THR A 159 1.14 -0.68 17.08
C THR A 159 2.48 0.01 16.82
N GLY A 160 3.29 0.19 17.87
CA GLY A 160 4.58 0.87 17.82
C GLY A 160 5.72 -0.10 17.54
N PRO A 161 6.42 -0.59 18.58
CA PRO A 161 7.67 -1.33 18.39
C PRO A 161 7.47 -2.71 17.76
N ILE A 162 6.37 -3.43 18.04
CA ILE A 162 6.11 -4.73 17.40
C ILE A 162 5.80 -4.57 15.91
N ARG A 163 5.05 -3.53 15.54
CA ARG A 163 4.78 -3.22 14.13
C ARG A 163 6.07 -2.82 13.42
N SER A 164 6.91 -2.00 14.07
CA SER A 164 8.21 -1.57 13.54
C SER A 164 9.21 -2.72 13.39
N ALA A 165 9.22 -3.67 14.33
CA ALA A 165 10.05 -4.87 14.27
C ALA A 165 9.60 -5.91 13.20
N GLY A 166 8.44 -5.69 12.57
CA GLY A 166 7.95 -6.52 11.48
C GLY A 166 7.56 -7.93 11.93
N THR A 167 7.71 -8.93 11.05
CA THR A 167 7.36 -10.34 11.33
C THR A 167 8.09 -10.92 12.54
N LYS A 168 9.37 -10.55 12.74
CA LYS A 168 10.15 -10.99 13.92
C LYS A 168 9.56 -10.49 15.24
N GLY A 169 9.09 -9.25 15.28
CA GLY A 169 8.43 -8.70 16.46
C GLY A 169 7.13 -9.42 16.78
N LYS A 170 6.32 -9.71 15.75
CA LYS A 170 5.06 -10.45 15.92
C LYS A 170 5.28 -11.89 16.40
N ASP A 171 6.33 -12.56 15.92
CA ASP A 171 6.71 -13.92 16.33
C ASP A 171 7.14 -13.98 17.80
N HIS A 172 8.00 -13.04 18.22
CA HIS A 172 8.45 -12.95 19.61
C HIS A 172 7.34 -12.54 20.57
N LEU A 173 6.42 -11.67 20.12
CA LEU A 173 5.23 -11.35 20.89
C LEU A 173 4.31 -12.57 21.04
N TYR A 174 4.15 -13.38 19.99
CA TYR A 174 3.40 -14.63 20.07
C TYR A 174 4.07 -15.61 21.05
N GLU A 175 5.40 -15.78 21.00
CA GLU A 175 6.12 -16.59 21.98
C GLU A 175 5.90 -16.10 23.43
N ALA A 176 5.95 -14.79 23.63
CA ALA A 176 5.79 -14.19 24.96
C ALA A 176 4.37 -14.33 25.50
N LEU A 177 3.37 -14.14 24.63
CA LEU A 177 1.98 -14.41 24.93
C LEU A 177 1.76 -15.89 25.22
N LYS A 178 2.39 -16.79 24.46
CA LYS A 178 2.29 -18.23 24.66
C LYS A 178 2.88 -18.65 25.99
N LYS A 179 4.01 -18.06 26.42
CA LYS A 179 4.57 -18.33 27.75
C LYS A 179 3.76 -17.74 28.89
N SER A 180 3.31 -16.50 28.75
CA SER A 180 2.62 -15.79 29.83
C SER A 180 1.15 -16.21 29.97
N ASN A 181 0.47 -16.48 28.84
CA ASN A 181 -0.95 -16.79 28.78
C ASN A 181 -1.23 -17.91 27.75
N VAL A 182 -0.72 -19.12 28.03
CA VAL A 182 -0.94 -20.32 27.19
C VAL A 182 -2.43 -20.51 26.86
N LEU A 183 -3.30 -20.45 27.87
CA LEU A 183 -4.74 -20.67 27.72
C LEU A 183 -5.41 -19.67 26.78
N LEU A 184 -4.98 -18.41 26.83
CA LEU A 184 -5.51 -17.37 25.95
C LEU A 184 -5.08 -17.63 24.49
N ILE A 185 -3.83 -18.03 24.29
CA ILE A 185 -3.32 -18.36 22.96
C ILE A 185 -4.02 -19.59 22.38
N GLU A 186 -4.20 -20.65 23.16
CA GLU A 186 -4.93 -21.84 22.71
C GLU A 186 -6.38 -21.52 22.34
N GLU A 187 -7.08 -20.70 23.13
CA GLU A 187 -8.45 -20.27 22.82
C GLU A 187 -8.52 -19.43 21.53
N LEU A 188 -7.57 -18.52 21.33
CA LEU A 188 -7.49 -17.67 20.14
C LEU A 188 -7.06 -18.43 18.89
N GLU A 189 -6.23 -19.47 19.01
CA GLU A 189 -5.87 -20.37 17.90
C GLU A 189 -7.03 -21.30 17.53
N ALA A 190 -7.82 -21.74 18.51
CA ALA A 190 -9.00 -22.59 18.29
C ALA A 190 -10.18 -21.86 17.63
N GLN A 191 -10.21 -20.52 17.63
CA GLN A 191 -11.19 -19.71 16.92
C GLN A 191 -10.90 -19.54 15.41
N ARG A 192 -9.91 -20.27 14.87
CA ARG A 192 -9.49 -20.21 13.47
C ARG A 192 -10.31 -21.08 12.52
#